data_AF-A0A3D0JJV7-F1
#
_entry.id   AF-A0A3D0JJV7-F1
#
_cell.length_a   1.000
_cell.length_b   1.000
_cell.length_c   1.000
_cell.angle_alpha   90.00
_cell.angle_beta   90.00
_cell.angle_gamma   90.00
#
_symmetry.space_group_name_H-M   'P 1'
#
loop_
_entity.id
_entity.type
_entity.pdbx_description
1 polymer ?
#
loop_
_entity_poly.entity_id
_entity_poly.type
_entity_poly.pdbx_seq_one_letter_code
_entity_poly.pdbx_strand_id
1 'polypeptide(L)'
;MTDTTDQSSDNNGKVLYCSFCGKSQHEVRKLIAGPSVFVCDECVDLCNDIIREEIQESDDAESSDGLPVPQVIKATLDDYVIGQDRAKRVLAVAVYNHYKRLRHGERNSRSVELGKSNILLIGPTGSGKTLLAETLARLLNVPFTMADATTLTEAGYVGEDVENIIQKLLQKCDYDVEKAQQGIVYID
;
A
#
# COMPACT_ATOMS: atom_id res chain seq x y z
N MET A 1 78.74 2.91 -26.61
CA MET A 1 79.35 3.88 -25.68
C MET A 1 78.76 5.23 -26.01
N THR A 2 78.12 5.87 -25.00
CA THR A 2 77.88 7.32 -24.81
C THR A 2 77.10 8.07 -25.91
N ASP A 3 76.16 8.98 -25.66
CA ASP A 3 75.64 9.60 -24.45
C ASP A 3 74.30 10.31 -24.79
N THR A 4 73.43 10.28 -23.80
CA THR A 4 72.28 11.12 -23.41
C THR A 4 72.18 12.57 -23.95
N THR A 5 70.96 12.98 -24.36
CA THR A 5 70.24 14.29 -24.14
C THR A 5 69.04 14.35 -25.10
N ASP A 6 67.86 14.91 -24.83
CA ASP A 6 67.07 15.34 -23.66
C ASP A 6 65.71 15.86 -24.23
N GLN A 7 64.67 15.99 -23.40
CA GLN A 7 63.38 16.69 -23.66
C GLN A 7 62.33 15.94 -24.55
N SER A 8 61.04 15.86 -24.23
CA SER A 8 60.20 16.57 -23.26
C SER A 8 58.89 15.79 -23.06
N SER A 9 58.41 15.78 -21.82
CA SER A 9 57.20 15.14 -21.33
C SER A 9 55.93 15.78 -21.93
N ASP A 10 55.14 15.01 -22.67
CA ASP A 10 53.85 15.45 -23.20
C ASP A 10 52.75 14.48 -22.70
N ASN A 11 52.41 14.61 -21.43
CA ASN A 11 51.35 13.82 -20.81
C ASN A 11 50.05 14.64 -20.77
N ASN A 12 49.50 14.93 -21.96
CA ASN A 12 48.23 15.63 -22.11
C ASN A 12 47.06 14.65 -21.91
N GLY A 13 46.97 14.07 -20.71
CA GLY A 13 45.82 13.28 -20.27
C GLY A 13 44.62 14.21 -20.13
N LYS A 14 43.66 14.13 -21.05
CA LYS A 14 42.42 14.92 -20.99
C LYS A 14 41.78 14.76 -19.62
N VAL A 15 41.78 15.83 -18.84
CA VAL A 15 41.09 15.90 -17.55
C VAL A 15 39.63 15.58 -17.79
N LEU A 16 39.12 14.55 -17.11
CA LEU A 16 37.74 14.12 -17.20
C LEU A 16 36.88 14.95 -16.23
N TYR A 17 35.66 15.26 -16.65
CA TYR A 17 34.71 16.06 -15.88
C TYR A 17 33.42 15.29 -15.65
N CYS A 18 32.82 15.44 -14.48
CA CYS A 18 31.50 14.90 -14.19
C CYS A 18 30.45 15.61 -15.04
N SER A 19 29.59 14.85 -15.72
CA SER A 19 28.53 15.36 -16.58
C SER A 19 27.35 15.98 -15.81
N PHE A 20 27.28 15.78 -14.49
CA PHE A 20 26.20 16.30 -13.63
C PHE A 20 26.60 17.60 -12.93
N CYS A 21 27.75 17.62 -12.22
CA CYS A 21 28.19 18.80 -11.45
C CYS A 21 29.32 19.60 -12.10
N GLY A 22 29.94 19.09 -13.19
CA GLY A 22 31.03 19.78 -13.89
C GLY A 22 32.39 19.71 -13.20
N LYS A 23 32.51 19.07 -12.02
CA LYS A 23 33.79 18.92 -11.30
C LYS A 23 34.77 18.03 -12.07
N SER A 24 36.04 18.36 -12.00
CA SER A 24 37.14 17.59 -12.57
C SER A 24 37.44 16.33 -11.75
N GLN A 25 38.11 15.36 -12.37
CA GLN A 25 38.56 14.12 -11.71
C GLN A 25 39.43 14.36 -10.46
N HIS A 26 40.09 15.51 -10.36
CA HIS A 26 40.93 15.86 -9.20
C HIS A 26 40.16 16.48 -8.03
N GLU A 27 38.94 16.96 -8.28
CA GLU A 27 38.10 17.62 -7.28
C GLU A 27 37.15 16.65 -6.56
N VAL A 28 37.07 15.40 -7.02
CA VAL A 28 36.18 14.38 -6.49
C VAL A 28 36.96 13.13 -6.08
N ARG A 29 36.44 12.39 -5.10
CA ARG A 29 37.15 11.20 -4.58
C ARG A 29 37.11 10.05 -5.57
N LYS A 30 35.99 9.90 -6.29
CA LYS A 30 35.86 8.91 -7.37
C LYS A 30 35.06 9.50 -8.53
N LEU A 31 35.54 9.22 -9.74
CA LEU A 31 34.83 9.48 -10.99
C LEU A 31 34.60 8.16 -11.71
N ILE A 32 33.34 7.83 -11.97
CA ILE A 32 32.90 6.60 -12.64
C ILE A 32 32.70 6.93 -14.12
N ALA A 33 33.35 6.16 -15.01
CA ALA A 33 33.30 6.34 -16.45
C ALA A 33 32.32 5.35 -17.12
N GLY A 34 31.35 5.89 -17.85
CA GLY A 34 30.51 5.15 -18.80
C GLY A 34 30.94 5.38 -20.25
N PRO A 35 30.25 4.76 -21.24
CA PRO A 35 30.62 4.87 -22.66
C PRO A 35 30.65 6.31 -23.21
N SER A 36 29.78 7.18 -22.70
CA SER A 36 29.65 8.59 -23.15
C SER A 36 29.39 9.59 -22.01
N VAL A 37 29.44 9.16 -20.75
CA VAL A 37 29.06 9.98 -19.59
C VAL A 37 29.93 9.66 -18.39
N PHE A 38 30.16 10.63 -17.52
CA PHE A 38 30.95 10.47 -16.29
C PHE A 38 30.17 10.98 -15.08
N VAL A 39 30.16 10.24 -13.99
CA VAL A 39 29.47 10.62 -12.74
C VAL A 39 30.42 10.51 -11.55
N CYS A 40 30.45 11.50 -10.66
CA CYS A 40 31.27 11.47 -9.46
C CYS A 40 30.53 10.86 -8.27
N ASP A 41 31.26 10.49 -7.22
CA ASP A 41 30.69 9.95 -5.98
C ASP A 41 29.66 10.88 -5.34
N GLU A 42 29.93 12.19 -5.29
CA GLU A 42 28.97 13.15 -4.74
C GLU A 42 27.64 13.20 -5.51
N CYS A 43 27.67 13.11 -6.85
CA CYS A 43 26.45 13.10 -7.65
C CYS A 43 25.70 11.76 -7.50
N VAL A 44 26.41 10.64 -7.32
CA VAL A 44 25.78 9.36 -7.02
C VAL A 44 25.08 9.42 -5.66
N ASP A 45 25.72 10.02 -4.65
CA ASP A 45 25.13 10.19 -3.32
C ASP A 45 23.90 11.10 -3.38
N LEU A 46 24.00 12.25 -4.06
CA LEU A 46 22.86 13.15 -4.24
C LEU A 46 21.71 12.48 -5.01
N CYS A 47 21.99 11.76 -6.10
CA CYS A 47 20.97 11.02 -6.82
C CYS A 47 20.35 9.92 -5.95
N ASN A 48 21.15 9.23 -5.14
CA ASN A 48 20.63 8.24 -4.19
C ASN A 48 19.74 8.88 -3.14
N ASP A 49 20.05 10.09 -2.66
CA ASP A 49 19.24 10.82 -1.70
C ASP A 49 17.91 11.26 -2.33
N ILE A 50 17.92 11.81 -3.55
CA ILE A 50 16.71 12.17 -4.30
C ILE A 50 15.83 10.93 -4.55
N ILE A 51 16.44 9.82 -4.99
CA ILE A 51 15.72 8.56 -5.21
C ILE A 51 15.16 8.02 -3.90
N ARG A 52 15.90 8.13 -2.78
CA ARG A 52 15.42 7.73 -1.46
C ARG A 52 14.28 8.60 -0.97
N GLU A 53 14.31 9.90 -1.23
CA GLU A 53 13.23 10.83 -0.90
C GLU A 53 11.98 10.52 -1.74
N GLU A 54 12.09 10.28 -3.05
CA GLU A 54 10.94 9.87 -3.88
C GLU A 54 10.39 8.50 -3.47
N ILE A 55 11.27 7.52 -3.17
CA ILE A 55 10.86 6.22 -2.65
C ILE A 55 10.23 6.39 -1.28
N GLN A 56 10.74 7.26 -0.40
CA GLN A 56 10.14 7.58 0.89
C GLN A 56 8.83 8.34 0.77
N GLU A 57 8.60 9.19 -0.25
CA GLU A 57 7.29 9.80 -0.47
C GLU A 57 6.28 8.78 -1.00
N SER A 58 6.71 7.83 -1.85
CA SER A 58 5.88 6.70 -2.27
C SER A 58 5.66 5.67 -1.15
N ASP A 59 6.66 5.46 -0.30
CA ASP A 59 6.63 4.56 0.85
C ASP A 59 5.99 5.24 2.06
N ASP A 60 5.96 6.55 2.23
CA ASP A 60 5.24 7.24 3.32
C ASP A 60 3.74 7.30 3.01
N ALA A 61 3.35 7.15 1.74
CA ALA A 61 2.00 6.74 1.38
C ALA A 61 1.69 5.26 1.77
N GLU A 62 2.71 4.41 1.95
CA GLU A 62 2.56 2.97 2.19
C GLU A 62 3.09 2.43 3.55
N SER A 63 3.82 3.19 4.37
CA SER A 63 4.67 2.66 5.45
C SER A 63 4.51 3.32 6.82
N SER A 64 3.55 4.24 6.99
CA SER A 64 2.92 4.47 8.31
C SER A 64 1.39 4.56 8.23
N ASP A 65 0.72 3.57 8.81
CA ASP A 65 -0.62 3.67 9.42
C ASP A 65 -1.77 4.30 8.61
N GLY A 66 -1.80 4.18 7.28
CA GLY A 66 -2.91 4.65 6.43
C GLY A 66 -4.31 4.03 6.70
N LEU A 67 -4.45 3.27 7.79
CA LEU A 67 -5.73 2.81 8.29
C LEU A 67 -6.20 3.79 9.38
N PRO A 68 -7.34 4.47 9.22
CA PRO A 68 -7.82 5.43 10.21
C PRO A 68 -8.00 4.76 11.58
N VAL A 69 -7.53 5.44 12.63
CA VAL A 69 -7.69 4.94 14.00
C VAL A 69 -9.19 4.78 14.34
N PRO A 70 -9.56 3.87 15.27
CA PRO A 70 -10.97 3.60 15.57
C PRO A 70 -11.81 4.84 15.93
N GLN A 71 -11.19 5.86 16.54
CA GLN A 71 -11.86 7.12 16.86
C GLN A 71 -12.26 7.88 15.60
N VAL A 72 -11.42 7.90 14.57
CA VAL A 72 -11.69 8.55 13.28
C VAL A 72 -12.74 7.76 12.52
N ILE A 73 -12.65 6.42 12.47
CA ILE A 73 -13.70 5.58 11.85
C ILE A 73 -15.05 5.85 12.49
N LYS A 74 -15.11 5.87 13.83
CA LYS A 74 -16.35 6.15 14.58
C LYS A 74 -16.89 7.54 14.28
N ALA A 75 -16.03 8.56 14.22
CA ALA A 75 -16.42 9.93 13.92
C ALA A 75 -17.04 10.04 12.52
N THR A 76 -16.43 9.44 11.49
CA THR A 76 -17.03 9.47 10.15
C THR A 76 -18.34 8.68 10.09
N LEU A 77 -18.46 7.57 10.82
CA LEU A 77 -19.75 6.87 10.93
C LEU A 77 -20.83 7.71 11.64
N ASP A 78 -20.45 8.64 12.52
CA ASP A 78 -21.39 9.57 13.17
C ASP A 78 -22.02 10.55 12.17
N ASP A 79 -21.30 10.92 11.10
CA ASP A 79 -21.80 11.86 10.09
C ASP A 79 -22.95 11.27 9.25
N TYR A 80 -23.03 9.94 9.14
CA TYR A 80 -24.04 9.25 8.32
C TYR A 80 -25.09 8.48 9.15
N VAL A 81 -24.73 7.95 10.32
CA VAL A 81 -25.62 7.14 11.16
C VAL A 81 -25.79 7.75 12.54
N ILE A 82 -26.99 8.28 12.81
CA ILE A 82 -27.33 8.92 14.08
C ILE A 82 -27.63 7.86 15.16
N GLY A 83 -27.09 8.05 16.36
CA GLY A 83 -27.22 7.10 17.48
C GLY A 83 -26.34 5.86 17.31
N GLN A 84 -26.74 4.69 17.82
CA GLN A 84 -26.00 3.42 17.66
C GLN A 84 -24.51 3.44 18.09
N ASP A 85 -24.15 4.21 19.12
CA ASP A 85 -22.76 4.43 19.57
C ASP A 85 -22.00 3.15 19.92
N ARG A 86 -22.70 2.15 20.45
CA ARG A 86 -22.11 0.84 20.75
C ARG A 86 -21.71 0.11 19.47
N ALA A 87 -22.59 0.06 18.48
CA ALA A 87 -22.32 -0.60 17.21
C ALA A 87 -21.16 0.07 16.46
N LYS A 88 -21.16 1.42 16.38
CA LYS A 88 -20.08 2.18 15.73
C LYS A 88 -18.72 1.95 16.38
N ARG A 89 -18.64 1.93 17.71
CA ARG A 89 -17.38 1.62 18.42
C ARG A 89 -16.88 0.20 18.15
N VAL A 90 -17.78 -0.79 18.20
CA VAL A 90 -17.41 -2.19 17.95
C VAL A 90 -16.94 -2.37 16.51
N LEU A 91 -17.67 -1.81 15.53
CA LEU A 91 -17.29 -1.83 14.12
C LEU A 91 -15.92 -1.18 13.90
N ALA A 92 -15.70 0.02 14.43
CA ALA A 92 -14.45 0.73 14.28
C ALA A 92 -13.23 -0.07 14.79
N VAL A 93 -13.34 -0.69 15.96
CA VAL A 93 -12.26 -1.51 16.53
C VAL A 93 -12.07 -2.81 15.74
N ALA A 94 -13.16 -3.50 15.41
CA ALA A 94 -13.09 -4.77 14.68
C ALA A 94 -12.45 -4.60 13.30
N VAL A 95 -12.84 -3.55 12.60
CA VAL A 95 -12.34 -3.23 11.25
C VAL A 95 -10.89 -2.76 11.29
N TYR A 96 -10.54 -1.90 12.25
CA TYR A 96 -9.15 -1.49 12.46
C TYR A 96 -8.25 -2.72 12.67
N ASN A 97 -8.66 -3.63 13.56
CA ASN A 97 -7.91 -4.86 13.81
C ASN A 97 -7.89 -5.81 12.61
N HIS A 98 -8.97 -5.88 11.83
CA HIS A 98 -9.05 -6.71 10.64
C HIS A 98 -8.01 -6.31 9.58
N TYR A 99 -7.95 -5.03 9.23
CA TYR A 99 -7.01 -4.54 8.22
C TYR A 99 -5.58 -4.44 8.76
N LYS A 100 -5.40 -4.14 10.06
CA LYS A 100 -4.09 -4.26 10.71
C LYS A 100 -3.55 -5.69 10.57
N ARG A 101 -4.40 -6.69 10.78
CA ARG A 101 -4.03 -8.10 10.60
C ARG A 101 -3.67 -8.44 9.14
N LEU A 102 -4.49 -8.02 8.16
CA LEU A 102 -4.19 -8.28 6.74
C LEU A 102 -2.80 -7.78 6.36
N ARG A 103 -2.45 -6.56 6.78
CA ARG A 103 -1.13 -5.95 6.53
C ARG A 103 0.03 -6.66 7.25
N HIS A 104 -0.21 -7.28 8.41
CA HIS A 104 0.83 -8.00 9.16
C HIS A 104 0.99 -9.46 8.70
N GLY A 105 -0.05 -10.07 8.14
CA GLY A 105 -0.05 -11.46 7.65
C GLY A 105 0.93 -11.70 6.49
N GLU A 106 1.26 -10.67 5.72
CA GLU A 106 2.19 -10.76 4.59
C GLU A 106 3.67 -10.76 5.02
N ARG A 107 4.01 -10.24 6.21
CA ARG A 107 5.40 -9.96 6.61
C ARG A 107 6.02 -10.95 7.60
N ASN A 108 5.28 -11.88 8.20
CA ASN A 108 5.82 -12.80 9.21
C ASN A 108 5.29 -14.24 9.10
N SER A 109 6.07 -15.12 8.49
CA SER A 109 5.85 -16.57 8.44
C SER A 109 6.16 -17.32 9.75
N ARG A 110 6.48 -16.60 10.84
CA ARG A 110 6.75 -17.15 12.19
C ARG A 110 5.86 -16.60 13.30
N SER A 111 4.90 -15.72 13.00
CA SER A 111 4.06 -15.11 14.04
C SER A 111 2.74 -15.86 14.24
N VAL A 112 2.26 -15.82 15.49
CA VAL A 112 0.96 -16.28 15.97
C VAL A 112 -0.15 -16.04 14.94
N GLU A 113 -0.90 -17.09 14.59
CA GLU A 113 -2.07 -16.99 13.71
C GLU A 113 -3.13 -16.09 14.35
N LEU A 114 -3.37 -14.93 13.74
CA LEU A 114 -4.42 -14.02 14.17
C LEU A 114 -5.77 -14.46 13.59
N GLY A 115 -6.68 -14.89 14.46
CA GLY A 115 -8.04 -15.31 14.06
C GLY A 115 -8.83 -14.20 13.36
N LYS A 116 -9.73 -14.58 12.45
CA LYS A 116 -10.64 -13.64 11.76
C LYS A 116 -11.79 -13.28 12.70
N SER A 117 -12.03 -12.00 12.90
CA SER A 117 -13.21 -11.50 13.61
C SER A 117 -14.28 -11.07 12.61
N ASN A 118 -15.25 -11.96 12.36
CA ASN A 118 -16.47 -11.59 11.65
C ASN A 118 -17.41 -10.82 12.60
N ILE A 119 -18.32 -10.03 12.05
CA ILE A 119 -19.20 -9.16 12.82
C ILE A 119 -20.64 -9.58 12.59
N LEU A 120 -21.41 -9.73 13.67
CA LEU A 120 -22.86 -9.93 13.64
C LEU A 120 -23.54 -8.66 14.14
N LEU A 121 -24.36 -8.03 13.29
CA LEU A 121 -25.14 -6.85 13.65
C LEU A 121 -26.58 -7.25 13.98
N ILE A 122 -27.00 -6.97 15.22
CA ILE A 122 -28.35 -7.26 15.70
C ILE A 122 -29.07 -5.95 15.98
N GLY A 123 -30.24 -5.76 15.41
CA GLY A 123 -31.07 -4.58 15.63
C GLY A 123 -32.38 -4.61 14.82
N PRO A 124 -33.36 -3.77 15.16
CA PRO A 124 -34.64 -3.71 14.47
C PRO A 124 -34.48 -3.28 13.00
N THR A 125 -35.53 -3.47 12.21
CA THR A 125 -35.58 -2.95 10.84
C THR A 125 -35.47 -1.42 10.85
N GLY A 126 -34.83 -0.84 9.83
CA GLY A 126 -34.64 0.60 9.72
C GLY A 126 -33.64 1.24 10.69
N SER A 127 -32.90 0.46 11.50
CA SER A 127 -31.91 1.00 12.45
C SER A 127 -30.57 1.39 11.83
N GLY A 128 -30.42 1.30 10.51
CA GLY A 128 -29.19 1.66 9.79
C GLY A 128 -28.11 0.59 9.71
N LYS A 129 -28.44 -0.72 9.87
CA LYS A 129 -27.45 -1.82 9.77
C LYS A 129 -26.73 -1.85 8.42
N THR A 130 -27.49 -1.84 7.32
CA THR A 130 -26.98 -1.80 5.95
C THR A 130 -26.18 -0.51 5.69
N LEU A 131 -26.69 0.64 6.15
CA LEU A 131 -26.01 1.93 5.99
C LEU A 131 -24.66 1.99 6.73
N LEU A 132 -24.55 1.38 7.91
CA LEU A 132 -23.28 1.27 8.63
C LEU A 132 -22.24 0.50 7.80
N ALA A 133 -22.63 -0.64 7.21
CA ALA A 133 -21.73 -1.46 6.41
C ALA A 133 -21.27 -0.74 5.12
N GLU A 134 -22.20 -0.11 4.40
CA GLU A 134 -21.89 0.65 3.18
C GLU A 134 -21.02 1.87 3.45
N THR A 135 -21.28 2.60 4.53
CA THR A 135 -20.49 3.78 4.91
C THR A 135 -19.07 3.37 5.31
N LEU A 136 -18.94 2.26 6.02
CA LEU A 136 -17.64 1.73 6.41
C LEU A 136 -16.80 1.31 5.19
N ALA A 137 -17.42 0.63 4.21
CA ALA A 137 -16.70 0.25 2.99
C ALA A 137 -16.26 1.47 2.16
N ARG A 138 -17.12 2.50 2.05
CA ARG A 138 -16.78 3.77 1.41
C ARG A 138 -15.61 4.48 2.10
N LEU A 139 -15.60 4.51 3.43
CA LEU A 139 -14.53 5.11 4.22
C LEU A 139 -13.18 4.44 4.00
N LEU A 140 -13.16 3.11 3.90
CA LEU A 140 -11.93 2.34 3.71
C LEU A 140 -11.51 2.22 2.25
N ASN A 141 -12.35 2.70 1.32
CA ASN A 141 -12.14 2.56 -0.12
C ASN A 141 -11.86 1.09 -0.54
N VAL A 142 -12.63 0.16 0.03
CA VAL A 142 -12.51 -1.27 -0.25
C VAL A 142 -13.71 -1.81 -1.02
N PRO A 143 -13.52 -2.85 -1.84
CA PRO A 143 -14.62 -3.50 -2.55
C PRO A 143 -15.70 -3.98 -1.58
N PHE A 144 -16.97 -3.73 -1.91
CA PHE A 144 -18.11 -4.07 -1.07
C PHE A 144 -19.15 -4.86 -1.85
N THR A 145 -19.58 -6.00 -1.32
CA THR A 145 -20.72 -6.74 -1.86
C THR A 145 -21.78 -6.97 -0.78
N MET A 146 -23.03 -6.91 -1.21
CA MET A 146 -24.21 -7.15 -0.38
C MET A 146 -24.89 -8.41 -0.90
N ALA A 147 -25.23 -9.32 0.00
CA ALA A 147 -25.94 -10.55 -0.29
C ALA A 147 -27.13 -10.71 0.65
N ASP A 148 -28.22 -11.29 0.16
CA ASP A 148 -29.41 -11.61 0.94
C ASP A 148 -29.31 -13.07 1.38
N ALA A 149 -29.31 -13.34 2.68
CA ALA A 149 -29.24 -14.69 3.22
C ALA A 149 -30.48 -15.53 2.87
N THR A 150 -31.63 -14.89 2.63
CA THR A 150 -32.89 -15.60 2.35
C THR A 150 -32.92 -16.26 0.97
N THR A 151 -32.07 -15.79 0.05
CA THR A 151 -31.94 -16.35 -1.31
C THR A 151 -30.93 -17.50 -1.37
N LEU A 152 -30.15 -17.70 -0.30
CA LEU A 152 -29.17 -18.78 -0.21
C LEU A 152 -29.87 -20.09 0.14
N THR A 153 -29.74 -21.07 -0.74
CA THR A 153 -30.28 -22.42 -0.51
C THR A 153 -29.15 -23.43 -0.47
N GLU A 154 -29.27 -24.41 0.42
CA GLU A 154 -28.32 -25.52 0.46
C GLU A 154 -28.44 -26.37 -0.81
N ALA A 155 -27.33 -26.52 -1.53
CA ALA A 155 -27.15 -27.32 -2.74
C ALA A 155 -28.14 -27.06 -3.90
N GLY A 156 -27.93 -25.95 -4.61
CA GLY A 156 -28.22 -25.82 -6.06
C GLY A 156 -29.65 -26.08 -6.52
N TYR A 157 -30.62 -26.11 -5.62
CA TYR A 157 -31.95 -26.57 -5.98
C TYR A 157 -32.81 -25.42 -6.54
N VAL A 158 -32.79 -24.23 -5.94
CA VAL A 158 -33.33 -22.96 -6.48
C VAL A 158 -32.79 -21.81 -5.62
N GLY A 159 -31.85 -20.98 -6.10
CA GLY A 159 -31.34 -19.86 -5.30
C GLY A 159 -30.01 -19.31 -5.78
N GLU A 160 -29.48 -18.30 -5.07
CA GLU A 160 -28.14 -17.77 -5.30
C GLU A 160 -27.10 -18.67 -4.60
N ASP A 161 -26.02 -19.03 -5.31
CA ASP A 161 -24.90 -19.78 -4.70
C ASP A 161 -24.03 -18.84 -3.84
N VAL A 162 -23.41 -19.37 -2.79
CA VAL A 162 -22.40 -18.65 -1.99
C VAL A 162 -21.23 -18.20 -2.88
N GLU A 163 -20.88 -18.99 -3.90
CA GLU A 163 -19.85 -18.63 -4.88
C GLU A 163 -20.21 -17.36 -5.67
N ASN A 164 -21.50 -17.13 -5.95
CA ASN A 164 -21.95 -15.93 -6.66
C ASN A 164 -21.68 -14.66 -5.85
N ILE A 165 -21.71 -14.71 -4.52
CA ILE A 165 -21.39 -13.56 -3.67
C ILE A 165 -19.94 -13.12 -3.90
N ILE A 166 -19.02 -14.09 -3.94
CA ILE A 166 -17.59 -13.84 -4.17
C ILE A 166 -17.36 -13.43 -5.62
N GLN A 167 -18.06 -14.03 -6.57
CA GLN A 167 -18.01 -13.63 -7.98
C GLN A 167 -18.44 -12.17 -8.15
N LYS A 168 -19.53 -11.73 -7.49
CA LYS A 168 -19.98 -10.33 -7.47
C LYS A 168 -18.92 -9.40 -6.87
N LEU A 169 -18.25 -9.83 -5.79
CA LEU A 169 -17.16 -9.04 -5.18
C LEU A 169 -15.99 -8.90 -6.16
N LEU A 170 -15.58 -10.00 -6.80
CA LEU A 170 -14.48 -10.03 -7.75
C LEU A 170 -14.77 -9.19 -9.00
N GLN A 171 -16.00 -9.21 -9.50
CA GLN A 171 -16.46 -8.32 -10.58
C GLN A 171 -16.33 -6.84 -10.21
N LYS A 172 -16.64 -6.46 -8.96
CA LYS A 172 -16.44 -5.08 -8.47
C LYS A 172 -14.96 -4.70 -8.31
N CYS A 173 -14.06 -5.67 -8.34
CA CYS A 173 -12.62 -5.47 -8.29
C CYS A 173 -11.98 -5.52 -9.69
N ASP A 174 -12.75 -5.50 -10.78
CA ASP A 174 -12.23 -5.72 -12.14
C ASP A 174 -11.43 -7.03 -12.27
N TYR A 175 -11.86 -8.07 -11.54
CA TYR A 175 -11.19 -9.37 -11.43
C TYR A 175 -9.81 -9.37 -10.77
N ASP A 176 -9.48 -8.31 -10.03
CA ASP A 176 -8.30 -8.25 -9.17
C ASP A 176 -8.51 -9.06 -7.88
N VAL A 177 -7.77 -10.17 -7.76
CA VAL A 177 -7.86 -11.09 -6.64
C VAL A 177 -7.32 -10.46 -5.35
N GLU A 178 -6.26 -9.67 -5.43
CA GLU A 178 -5.63 -9.06 -4.25
C GLU A 178 -6.57 -8.03 -3.63
N LYS A 179 -7.22 -7.21 -4.46
CA LYS A 179 -8.28 -6.28 -4.00
C LYS A 179 -9.48 -7.02 -3.43
N ALA A 180 -9.92 -8.11 -4.08
CA ALA A 180 -11.07 -8.88 -3.61
C ALA A 180 -10.83 -9.52 -2.24
N GLN A 181 -9.60 -9.96 -1.95
CA GLN A 181 -9.22 -10.51 -0.64
C GLN A 181 -9.32 -9.49 0.51
N GLN A 182 -9.23 -8.20 0.20
CA GLN A 182 -9.38 -7.10 1.14
C GLN A 182 -10.82 -6.56 1.21
N GLY A 183 -11.73 -7.11 0.41
CA GLY A 183 -13.11 -6.67 0.31
C GLY A 183 -13.99 -7.03 1.51
N ILE A 184 -15.12 -6.33 1.62
CA ILE A 184 -16.14 -6.52 2.64
C ILE A 184 -17.36 -7.21 2.02
N VAL A 185 -17.80 -8.28 2.67
CA VAL A 185 -19.06 -8.97 2.36
C VAL A 185 -20.05 -8.67 3.48
N TYR A 186 -21.17 -8.05 3.14
CA TYR A 186 -22.31 -7.88 4.05
C TYR A 186 -23.42 -8.84 3.64
N ILE A 187 -23.91 -9.62 4.59
CA ILE A 187 -25.00 -10.56 4.41
C ILE A 187 -26.16 -10.05 5.26
N ASP A 188 -27.27 -9.69 4.61
CA ASP A 188 -28.52 -9.28 5.28
C ASP A 188 -29.49 -10.45 5.44
#